data_AF-A0A227FF52-F1
#
_entry.id   AF-A0A227FF52-F1
#
_cell.length_a   1.000
_cell.length_b   1.000
_cell.length_c   1.000
_cell.angle_alpha   90.00
_cell.angle_beta   90.00
_cell.angle_gamma   90.00
#
_symmetry.space_group_name_H-M   'P 1'
#
loop_
_entity.id
_entity.type
_entity.pdbx_description
1 polymer ?
#
loop_
_entity_poly.entity_id
_entity_poly.type
_entity_poly.pdbx_seq_one_letter_code
_entity_poly.pdbx_strand_id
1 'polypeptide(L)' 'QSNTRPSFELSQNRMLVLDMSRSMYASDIKPNRLAQTRYKALDLLPKWKEGATGLIVYAGDAYSLSPL' A
#
# COMPACT_ATOMS: atom_id res chain seq x y z
N GLN A 1 -22.78 -26.67 -23.97
CA GLN A 1 -22.53 -25.23 -24.19
C GLN A 1 -22.04 -24.66 -22.87
N SER A 2 -20.75 -24.36 -22.75
CA SER A 2 -20.17 -23.76 -21.54
C SER A 2 -20.57 -22.29 -21.51
N ASN A 3 -21.42 -21.91 -20.56
CA ASN A 3 -21.85 -20.53 -20.39
C ASN A 3 -20.73 -19.77 -19.66
N THR A 4 -19.78 -19.23 -20.43
CA THR A 4 -18.71 -18.37 -19.91
C THR A 4 -19.34 -17.08 -19.40
N ARG A 5 -19.69 -17.07 -18.10
CA ARG A 5 -20.05 -15.83 -17.42
C ARG A 5 -18.84 -14.90 -17.53
N PRO A 6 -19.01 -13.62 -17.92
CA PRO A 6 -17.90 -12.70 -17.91
C PRO A 6 -17.39 -12.63 -16.47
N SER A 7 -16.14 -13.07 -16.24
CA SER A 7 -15.43 -12.73 -15.03
C SER A 7 -15.29 -11.22 -15.07
N PHE A 8 -16.03 -10.54 -14.21
CA PHE A 8 -15.85 -9.11 -14.00
C PHE A 8 -14.50 -8.98 -13.28
N GLU A 9 -13.41 -8.96 -14.03
CA GLU A 9 -12.09 -8.59 -13.55
C GLU A 9 -12.22 -7.12 -13.14
N LEU A 10 -12.65 -6.89 -11.91
CA LEU A 10 -12.50 -5.59 -11.28
C LEU A 10 -10.99 -5.34 -11.26
N SER A 11 -10.51 -4.59 -12.24
CA SER A 11 -9.25 -3.86 -12.18
C SER A 11 -9.34 -2.96 -10.94
N GLN A 12 -9.02 -3.52 -9.77
CA GLN A 12 -9.04 -2.82 -8.50
C GLN A 12 -7.72 -2.08 -8.39
N ASN A 13 -7.70 -0.87 -8.91
CA ASN A 13 -6.61 0.07 -8.68
C ASN A 13 -6.63 0.46 -7.21
N ARG A 14 -5.50 0.28 -6.52
CA ARG A 14 -5.36 0.53 -5.10
C ARG A 14 -4.22 1.51 -4.85
N MET A 15 -4.41 2.35 -3.83
CA MET A 15 -3.41 3.32 -3.40
C MET A 15 -3.02 3.01 -1.96
N LEU A 16 -1.75 2.71 -1.73
CA LEU A 16 -1.18 2.65 -0.40
C LEU A 16 -0.64 4.02 -0.04
N VAL A 17 -1.17 4.64 1.01
CA VAL A 17 -0.67 5.92 1.52
C VAL A 17 0.07 5.67 2.83
N LEU A 18 1.34 6.08 2.90
CA LEU A 18 2.18 5.93 4.09
C LEU A 18 2.52 7.31 4.68
N ASP A 19 2.27 7.46 5.98
CA ASP A 19 2.76 8.63 6.73
C ASP A 19 4.27 8.47 7.03
N MET A 20 5.03 9.50 6.71
CA MET A 20 6.47 9.67 6.94
C MET A 20 6.74 10.91 7.81
N SER A 21 5.72 11.45 8.48
CA SER A 21 5.84 12.56 9.44
C SER A 21 6.80 12.24 10.59
N ARG A 22 7.28 13.29 11.28
CA ARG A 22 8.21 13.15 12.42
C ARG A 22 7.66 12.25 13.53
N SER A 23 6.33 12.22 13.70
CA SER A 23 5.66 11.38 14.70
C SER A 23 5.89 9.88 14.50
N MET A 24 6.19 9.45 13.26
CA MET A 24 6.43 8.05 12.93
C MET A 24 7.79 7.53 13.45
N TYR A 25 8.69 8.40 13.89
CA TYR A 25 9.91 7.99 14.58
C TYR A 25 9.69 7.63 16.05
N ALA A 26 8.47 7.77 16.59
CA ALA A 26 8.15 7.36 17.94
C ALA A 26 8.40 5.86 18.16
N SER A 27 8.96 5.52 19.33
CA SER A 27 9.38 4.16 19.73
C SER A 27 8.43 3.50 20.72
N ASP A 28 7.21 4.01 20.86
CA ASP A 28 6.13 3.37 21.61
C ASP A 28 5.73 2.01 21.04
N ILE A 29 6.03 1.78 19.75
CA ILE A 29 6.09 0.46 19.13
C ILE A 29 7.54 0.21 18.70
N LYS A 30 8.18 -0.87 19.19
CA LYS A 30 9.56 -1.21 18.83
C LYS A 30 9.69 -1.62 17.36
N PRO A 31 10.76 -1.26 16.64
CA PRO A 31 11.80 -0.30 17.04
C PRO A 31 11.32 1.15 16.91
N ASN A 32 10.45 1.44 15.94
CA ASN A 32 9.63 2.65 15.85
C ASN A 32 8.44 2.38 14.92
N ARG A 33 7.44 3.28 14.95
CA ARG A 33 6.23 3.17 14.12
C ARG A 33 6.56 3.11 12.62
N LEU A 34 7.54 3.89 12.14
CA LEU A 34 7.94 3.92 10.73
C LEU A 34 8.45 2.56 10.24
N ALA A 35 9.34 1.93 11.02
CA ALA A 35 9.84 0.59 10.72
C ALA A 35 8.70 -0.43 10.68
N GLN A 36 7.78 -0.37 11.64
CA GLN A 36 6.62 -1.25 11.70
C GLN A 36 5.68 -1.06 10.51
N THR A 37 5.40 0.18 10.12
CA THR A 37 4.59 0.49 8.94
C THR A 37 5.25 -0.03 7.66
N ARG A 38 6.57 0.13 7.52
CA ARG A 38 7.33 -0.43 6.39
C ARG A 38 7.24 -1.96 6.35
N TYR A 39 7.43 -2.63 7.47
CA TYR A 39 7.31 -4.09 7.53
C TYR A 39 5.90 -4.57 7.16
N LYS A 40 4.86 -3.92 7.68
CA LYS A 40 3.47 -4.25 7.34
C LYS A 40 3.16 -4.04 5.87
N ALA A 41 3.64 -2.93 5.28
CA ALA A 41 3.47 -2.68 3.86
C ALA A 41 4.14 -3.78 3.02
N LEU A 42 5.40 -4.13 3.33
CA LEU A 42 6.13 -5.18 2.62
C LEU A 42 5.52 -6.57 2.81
N ASP A 43 4.88 -6.86 3.94
CA ASP A 43 4.15 -8.11 4.16
C ASP A 43 2.79 -8.14 3.44
N LEU A 44 2.14 -6.98 3.28
CA LEU A 44 0.82 -6.86 2.69
C LEU A 44 0.85 -6.83 1.15
N LEU A 45 1.80 -6.10 0.56
CA LEU A 45 1.89 -5.89 -0.90
C LEU A 45 1.92 -7.21 -1.71
N PRO A 46 2.67 -8.27 -1.32
CA PRO A 46 2.67 -9.53 -2.07
C PRO A 46 1.33 -10.27 -2.06
N LYS A 47 0.43 -9.96 -1.12
CA LYS A 47 -0.91 -10.56 -1.02
C LYS A 47 -1.87 -9.95 -2.04
N TRP A 48 -1.49 -8.85 -2.69
CA TRP A 48 -2.29 -8.14 -3.68
C TRP A 48 -1.87 -8.57 -5.08
N LYS A 49 -2.55 -9.60 -5.61
CA LYS A 49 -2.21 -10.22 -6.91
C LYS A 49 -2.97 -9.65 -8.11
N GLU A 50 -4.04 -8.89 -7.86
CA GLU A 50 -4.94 -8.38 -8.90
C GLU A 50 -4.99 -6.84 -8.87
N GLY A 51 -5.08 -6.23 -10.05
CA GLY A 51 -5.09 -4.78 -10.19
C GLY A 51 -3.73 -4.12 -9.94
N ALA A 52 -3.66 -2.82 -10.20
CA ALA A 52 -2.43 -2.06 -10.03
C ALA A 52 -2.39 -1.38 -8.65
N THR A 53 -1.17 -1.23 -8.10
CA THR A 53 -0.95 -0.68 -6.76
C THR A 53 0.00 0.50 -6.82
N GLY A 54 -0.55 1.70 -6.62
CA GLY A 54 0.23 2.92 -6.43
C GLY A 54 0.67 3.10 -4.99
N LEU A 55 1.82 3.75 -4.79
CA LEU A 55 2.35 4.11 -3.47
C LEU A 55 2.49 5.62 -3.36
N ILE A 56 1.86 6.20 -2.34
CA ILE A 56 2.00 7.60 -1.96
C ILE A 56 2.65 7.66 -0.58
N VAL A 57 3.66 8.48 -0.42
CA VAL A 57 4.23 8.82 0.89
C VAL A 57 3.90 10.27 1.23
N TYR A 58 3.59 10.52 2.49
CA TYR A 58 3.19 11.83 2.98
C TYR A 58 4.06 12.26 4.16
N ALA A 59 4.71 13.42 4.07
CA ALA A 59 5.52 13.98 5.16
C ALA A 59 5.28 15.49 5.31
N GLY A 60 4.01 15.91 5.34
CA GLY A 60 3.61 17.32 5.22
C GLY A 60 3.17 17.66 3.81
N ASP A 61 3.97 17.27 2.82
CA ASP A 61 3.62 17.21 1.39
C ASP A 61 3.55 15.75 0.91
N ALA A 62 2.69 15.48 -0.09
CA ALA A 62 2.49 14.14 -0.64
C ALA A 62 3.37 13.91 -1.88
N TYR A 63 4.05 12.78 -1.93
CA TYR A 63 4.88 12.35 -3.07
C TYR A 63 4.45 10.96 -3.54
N SER A 64 4.21 10.80 -4.85
CA SER A 64 3.97 9.48 -5.47
C SER A 64 5.31 8.80 -5.77
N LEU A 65 5.50 7.56 -5.32
CA LEU A 65 6.76 6.81 -5.44
C LEU A 65 6.72 5.59 -6.38
N SER A 66 5.53 5.08 -6.75
CA SER A 66 5.39 3.84 -7.53
C SER A 66 4.10 3.85 -8.36
N PRO A 67 4.08 3.27 -9.58
CA PRO A 67 3.15 3.67 -10.62
C PRO A 67 1.71 3.15 -10.41
N LEU A 68 0.82 3.82 -11.17
CA LEU A 68 -0.61 3.59 -11.35
C LEU A 68 -0.96 2.19 -11.84
#